data_AF-A0A849GA34-F1
#
_entry.id   AF-A0A849GA34-F1
#
_cell.length_a   1.000
_cell.length_b   1.000
_cell.length_c   1.000
_cell.angle_alpha   90.00
_cell.angle_beta   90.00
_cell.angle_gamma   90.00
#
_symmetry.space_group_name_H-M   'P 1'
#
loop_
_entity.id
_entity.type
_entity.pdbx_description
1 polymer ?
#
loop_
_entity_poly.entity_id
_entity_poly.type
_entity_poly.pdbx_seq_one_letter_code
_entity_poly.pdbx_strand_id
1 'polypeptide(L)'
;MTPITALRQAILDKLGNHTFLFSAAYRVAGRKKELLVTADTDIVIEGFPRSGNTFAVVAFRQAQSNPGGLAIAHHLHVPAQIGLAVRYGIPAMVLVRQPDAAIPSLVVRESQVSIDRALKKYIDFHRVVSARRNKLLIV
;
A
#
# COMPACT_ATOMS: atom_id res chain seq x y z
N MET A 1 -1.54 -5.50 -22.77
CA MET A 1 -2.77 -5.33 -21.95
C MET A 1 -3.98 -5.12 -22.84
N THR A 2 -5.12 -5.76 -22.56
CA THR A 2 -6.37 -5.38 -23.24
C THR A 2 -6.85 -4.02 -22.71
N PRO A 3 -7.57 -3.21 -23.51
CA PRO A 3 -8.01 -1.87 -23.12
C PRO A 3 -8.80 -1.86 -21.81
N ILE A 4 -9.58 -2.91 -21.56
CA ILE A 4 -10.42 -3.10 -20.37
C ILE A 4 -9.56 -3.27 -19.10
N THR A 5 -8.45 -4.01 -19.16
CA THR A 5 -7.57 -4.19 -17.99
C THR A 5 -6.81 -2.90 -17.65
N ALA A 6 -6.41 -2.13 -18.67
CA ALA A 6 -5.73 -0.86 -18.48
C ALA A 6 -6.63 0.19 -17.81
N LEU A 7 -7.87 0.30 -18.29
CA LEU A 7 -8.89 1.17 -17.72
C LEU A 7 -9.23 0.78 -16.28
N ARG A 8 -9.44 -0.51 -16.02
CA ARG A 8 -9.71 -1.02 -14.67
C ARG A 8 -8.58 -0.69 -13.70
N GLN A 9 -7.33 -0.89 -14.11
CA GLN A 9 -6.18 -0.58 -13.27
C GLN A 9 -6.04 0.93 -13.06
N ALA A 10 -6.31 1.75 -14.07
CA ALA A 10 -6.29 3.21 -13.94
C ALA A 10 -7.36 3.73 -12.97
N ILE A 11 -8.56 3.14 -13.01
CA ILE A 11 -9.64 3.42 -12.06
C ILE A 11 -9.22 3.04 -10.64
N LEU A 12 -8.65 1.83 -10.45
CA LEU A 12 -8.17 1.40 -9.12
C LEU A 12 -7.03 2.28 -8.60
N ASP A 13 -6.10 2.71 -9.45
CA ASP A 13 -5.00 3.60 -9.08
C ASP A 13 -5.55 4.98 -8.63
N LYS A 14 -6.50 5.53 -9.40
CA LYS A 14 -7.13 6.82 -9.09
C LYS A 14 -7.99 6.73 -7.83
N LEU A 15 -8.74 5.64 -7.65
CA LEU A 15 -9.50 5.37 -6.43
C LEU A 15 -8.58 5.16 -5.22
N GLY A 16 -7.46 4.44 -5.37
CA GLY A 16 -6.47 4.20 -4.32
C GLY A 16 -5.81 5.46 -3.75
N ASN A 17 -5.85 6.57 -4.50
CA ASN A 17 -5.44 7.90 -4.05
C ASN A 17 -6.53 8.63 -3.22
N HIS A 18 -7.77 8.14 -3.23
CA HIS A 18 -8.90 8.70 -2.50
C HIS A 18 -9.42 7.70 -1.45
N THR A 19 -8.96 7.88 -0.21
CA THR A 19 -9.23 6.98 0.94
C THR A 19 -10.69 6.50 1.05
N PHE A 20 -11.66 7.41 0.88
CA PHE A 20 -13.09 7.10 1.00
C PHE A 20 -13.65 6.31 -0.19
N LEU A 21 -13.26 6.69 -1.41
CA LEU A 21 -13.72 6.02 -2.62
C LEU A 21 -13.06 4.64 -2.77
N PHE A 22 -11.80 4.51 -2.36
CA PHE A 22 -11.11 3.22 -2.31
C PHE A 22 -11.80 2.25 -1.35
N SER A 23 -12.06 2.67 -0.10
CA SER A 23 -12.63 1.78 0.91
C SER A 23 -14.06 1.35 0.56
N ALA A 24 -14.88 2.25 0.05
CA ALA A 24 -16.22 1.94 -0.44
C ALA A 24 -16.18 0.97 -1.62
N ALA A 25 -15.38 1.25 -2.65
CA ALA A 25 -15.26 0.39 -3.82
C ALA A 25 -14.67 -0.99 -3.50
N TYR A 26 -13.66 -1.06 -2.63
CA TYR A 26 -13.01 -2.32 -2.25
C TYR A 26 -13.93 -3.21 -1.41
N ARG A 27 -14.72 -2.62 -0.50
CA ARG A 27 -15.75 -3.32 0.28
C ARG A 27 -16.87 -3.88 -0.58
N VAL A 28 -17.36 -3.10 -1.55
CA VAL A 28 -18.43 -3.52 -2.47
C VAL A 28 -17.94 -4.58 -3.46
N ALA A 29 -16.67 -4.53 -3.89
CA ALA A 29 -16.11 -5.47 -4.85
C ALA A 29 -15.86 -6.89 -4.31
N GLY A 30 -16.21 -7.19 -3.05
CA GLY A 30 -16.06 -8.53 -2.46
C GLY A 30 -14.63 -9.06 -2.40
N ARG A 31 -13.62 -8.18 -2.50
CA ARG A 31 -12.20 -8.56 -2.44
C ARG A 31 -11.81 -8.89 -1.00
N LYS A 32 -10.71 -9.63 -0.81
CA LYS A 32 -10.21 -10.08 0.51
C LYS A 32 -10.19 -8.94 1.51
N LYS A 33 -11.24 -8.85 2.36
CA LYS A 33 -11.43 -7.78 3.35
C LYS A 33 -10.26 -7.70 4.33
N GLU A 34 -9.61 -8.83 4.55
CA GLU A 34 -8.41 -9.03 5.35
C GLU A 34 -7.22 -8.15 4.94
N LEU A 35 -7.19 -7.68 3.68
CA LEU A 35 -6.12 -6.82 3.16
C LEU A 35 -6.39 -5.33 3.39
N LEU A 36 -7.61 -4.95 3.79
CA LEU A 36 -8.01 -3.56 4.02
C LEU A 36 -7.88 -3.24 5.51
N VAL A 37 -7.31 -2.08 5.86
CA VAL A 37 -7.41 -1.55 7.23
C VAL A 37 -8.87 -1.52 7.70
N THR A 38 -9.13 -2.23 8.79
CA THR A 38 -10.38 -2.20 9.57
C THR A 38 -10.10 -1.68 10.98
N ALA A 39 -11.15 -1.53 11.81
CA ALA A 39 -10.97 -1.19 13.22
C ALA A 39 -10.25 -2.28 14.03
N ASP A 40 -10.28 -3.53 13.54
CA ASP A 40 -9.62 -4.68 14.18
C ASP A 40 -8.17 -4.88 13.68
N THR A 41 -7.64 -3.95 12.88
CA THR A 41 -6.26 -4.02 12.40
C THR A 41 -5.31 -3.51 13.48
N ASP A 42 -4.34 -4.34 13.87
CA ASP A 42 -3.35 -4.00 14.90
C ASP A 42 -2.26 -3.05 14.37
N ILE A 43 -1.82 -3.27 13.13
CA ILE A 43 -0.77 -2.48 12.49
C ILE A 43 -0.90 -2.51 10.97
N VAL A 44 -0.53 -1.40 10.34
CA VAL A 44 -0.34 -1.31 8.90
C VAL A 44 1.14 -1.33 8.57
N ILE A 45 1.56 -2.23 7.69
CA ILE A 45 2.91 -2.26 7.14
C ILE A 45 2.80 -2.12 5.64
N GLU A 46 3.20 -0.96 5.12
CA GLU A 46 3.11 -0.68 3.69
C GLU A 46 4.31 0.08 3.14
N GLY A 47 4.41 0.12 1.83
CA GLY A 47 5.40 0.87 1.09
C GLY A 47 5.03 0.81 -0.39
N PHE A 48 5.66 1.67 -1.19
CA PHE A 48 5.57 1.54 -2.63
C PHE A 48 5.99 0.10 -3.05
N PRO A 49 5.41 -0.50 -4.11
CA PRO A 49 5.83 -1.81 -4.55
C PRO A 49 7.35 -1.89 -4.70
N ARG A 50 7.93 -3.04 -4.30
CA ARG A 50 9.38 -3.29 -4.34
C ARG A 50 10.21 -2.51 -3.30
N SER A 51 9.59 -1.96 -2.26
CA SER A 51 10.29 -1.35 -1.11
C SER A 51 10.59 -2.31 0.05
N GLY A 52 10.55 -3.63 -0.17
CA GLY A 52 10.83 -4.61 0.89
C GLY A 52 9.62 -4.98 1.76
N ASN A 53 8.39 -4.67 1.32
CA ASN A 53 7.14 -4.89 2.07
C ASN A 53 7.03 -6.31 2.65
N THR A 54 7.24 -7.34 1.84
CA THR A 54 7.17 -8.75 2.29
C THR A 54 8.19 -9.06 3.38
N PHE A 55 9.43 -8.57 3.23
CA PHE A 55 10.49 -8.77 4.21
C PHE A 55 10.10 -8.14 5.54
N ALA A 56 9.66 -6.88 5.55
CA ALA A 56 9.29 -6.18 6.78
C ALA A 56 8.12 -6.87 7.50
N VAL A 57 7.11 -7.33 6.78
CA VAL A 57 5.98 -8.05 7.39
C VAL A 57 6.44 -9.35 8.05
N VAL A 58 7.29 -10.14 7.36
CA VAL A 58 7.81 -11.39 7.91
C VAL A 58 8.71 -11.14 9.12
N ALA A 59 9.65 -10.19 9.00
CA ALA A 59 10.55 -9.83 10.08
C ALA A 59 9.78 -9.30 11.31
N PHE A 60 8.79 -8.43 11.09
CA PHE A 60 7.94 -7.92 12.15
C PHE A 60 7.19 -9.05 12.86
N ARG A 61 6.56 -9.96 12.11
CA ARG A 61 5.86 -11.13 12.68
C ARG A 61 6.79 -12.01 13.51
N GLN A 62 7.99 -12.30 13.00
CA GLN A 62 8.98 -13.12 13.70
C GLN A 62 9.50 -12.47 14.98
N ALA A 63 9.49 -11.14 15.07
CA ALA A 63 9.89 -10.42 16.27
C ALA A 63 8.81 -10.39 17.37
N GLN A 64 7.57 -10.86 17.10
CA GLN A 64 6.49 -10.84 18.09
C GLN A 64 6.48 -12.09 18.96
N SER A 65 6.04 -11.95 20.21
CA SER A 65 5.83 -13.08 21.12
C SER A 65 4.71 -14.04 20.66
N ASN A 66 3.77 -13.56 19.83
CA ASN A 66 2.74 -14.37 19.19
C ASN A 66 2.64 -14.04 17.67
N PRO A 67 3.43 -14.69 16.81
CA PRO A 67 3.52 -14.36 15.38
C PRO A 67 2.23 -14.51 14.56
N GLY A 68 1.29 -15.33 15.05
CA GLY A 68 -0.01 -15.59 14.41
C GLY A 68 -1.15 -14.69 14.92
N GLY A 69 -0.95 -13.98 16.02
CA GLY A 69 -2.00 -13.25 16.73
C GLY A 69 -2.31 -11.84 16.22
N LEU A 70 -1.49 -11.30 15.32
CA LEU A 70 -1.65 -9.92 14.85
C LEU A 70 -2.33 -9.82 13.48
N ALA A 71 -3.32 -8.96 13.40
CA ALA A 71 -3.98 -8.50 12.18
C ALA A 71 -3.13 -7.40 11.52
N ILE A 72 -2.30 -7.80 10.55
CA ILE A 72 -1.42 -6.89 9.80
C ILE A 72 -2.05 -6.56 8.45
N ALA A 73 -2.46 -5.31 8.23
CA ALA A 73 -2.91 -4.86 6.92
C ALA A 73 -1.70 -4.49 6.03
N HIS A 74 -1.61 -5.11 4.85
CA HIS A 74 -0.52 -4.97 3.89
C HIS A 74 -0.97 -5.46 2.49
N HIS A 75 -0.11 -5.29 1.47
CA HIS A 75 -0.23 -5.79 0.08
C HIS A 75 -1.11 -5.01 -0.90
N LEU A 76 -1.90 -4.04 -0.47
CA LEU A 76 -2.70 -3.27 -1.42
C LEU A 76 -1.85 -2.22 -2.15
N HIS A 77 -0.71 -1.83 -1.59
CA HIS A 77 0.23 -0.84 -2.10
C HIS A 77 -0.46 0.48 -2.50
N VAL A 78 -1.60 0.77 -1.85
CA VAL A 78 -2.36 1.99 -2.09
C VAL A 78 -2.17 2.96 -0.94
N PRO A 79 -2.03 4.26 -1.24
CA PRO A 79 -1.95 5.29 -0.22
C PRO A 79 -3.19 5.37 0.68
N ALA A 80 -4.36 4.87 0.21
CA ALA A 80 -5.57 4.79 1.01
C ALA A 80 -5.41 4.00 2.32
N GLN A 81 -4.56 2.96 2.38
CA GLN A 81 -4.33 2.20 3.62
C GLN A 81 -3.72 3.08 4.71
N ILE A 82 -2.73 3.89 4.34
CA ILE A 82 -2.07 4.86 5.24
C ILE A 82 -3.08 5.91 5.74
N GLY A 83 -3.97 6.38 4.84
CA GLY A 83 -5.03 7.31 5.21
C GLY A 83 -6.03 6.72 6.22
N LEU A 84 -6.41 5.45 6.06
CA LEU A 84 -7.30 4.75 6.99
C LEU A 84 -6.63 4.50 8.35
N ALA A 85 -5.36 4.09 8.36
CA ALA A 85 -4.61 3.86 9.59
C ALA A 85 -4.57 5.13 10.46
N VAL A 86 -4.21 6.26 9.85
CA VAL A 86 -4.20 7.57 10.52
C VAL A 86 -5.58 7.96 11.04
N ARG A 87 -6.64 7.66 10.30
CA ARG A 87 -8.02 7.97 10.70
C ARG A 87 -8.46 7.14 11.92
N TYR A 88 -8.10 5.86 11.94
CA TYR A 88 -8.49 4.94 13.02
C TYR A 88 -7.52 4.94 14.21
N GLY A 89 -6.43 5.70 14.14
CA GLY A 89 -5.41 5.71 15.20
C GLY A 89 -4.57 4.44 15.25
N ILE A 90 -4.53 3.69 14.15
CA ILE A 90 -3.80 2.43 14.04
C ILE A 90 -2.33 2.72 13.72
N PRO A 91 -1.37 2.11 14.43
CA PRO A 91 0.05 2.21 14.11
C PRO A 91 0.32 1.88 12.63
N ALA A 92 1.12 2.71 11.96
CA ALA A 92 1.45 2.52 10.56
C ALA A 92 2.96 2.69 10.32
N MET A 93 3.59 1.62 9.84
CA MET A 93 4.95 1.58 9.37
C MET A 93 4.98 1.69 7.84
N VAL A 94 5.68 2.70 7.33
CA VAL A 94 5.81 2.96 5.89
C VAL A 94 7.26 2.78 5.44
N LEU A 95 7.49 1.81 4.57
CA LEU A 95 8.79 1.53 3.96
C LEU A 95 9.05 2.45 2.77
N VAL A 96 10.17 3.14 2.80
CA VAL A 96 10.63 4.03 1.73
C VAL A 96 11.89 3.45 1.10
N ARG A 97 11.89 3.36 -0.24
CA ARG A 97 13.03 2.92 -1.02
C ARG A 97 13.28 3.93 -2.13
N GLN A 98 14.55 4.24 -2.39
CA GLN A 98 14.94 5.17 -3.44
C GLN A 98 14.29 4.82 -4.79
N PRO A 99 13.82 5.83 -5.55
CA PRO A 99 13.01 5.61 -6.75
C PRO A 99 13.80 4.91 -7.87
N ASP A 100 15.09 5.21 -7.99
CA ASP A 100 16.04 4.58 -8.92
C ASP A 100 16.21 3.06 -8.70
N ALA A 101 15.95 2.57 -7.49
CA ALA A 101 15.96 1.15 -7.17
C ALA A 101 14.55 0.51 -7.21
N ALA A 102 13.54 1.21 -6.70
CA ALA A 102 12.18 0.67 -6.58
C ALA A 102 11.45 0.61 -7.93
N ILE A 103 11.54 1.67 -8.74
CA ILE A 103 10.80 1.80 -9.99
C ILE A 103 11.29 0.79 -11.05
N PRO A 104 12.60 0.67 -11.36
CA PRO A 104 13.06 -0.34 -12.31
C PRO A 104 12.73 -1.76 -11.84
N SER A 105 12.85 -2.05 -10.55
CA SER A 105 12.46 -3.35 -9.99
C SER A 105 10.97 -3.65 -10.20
N LEU A 106 10.11 -2.62 -10.16
CA LEU A 106 8.68 -2.77 -10.41
C LEU A 106 8.42 -3.04 -11.89
N VAL A 107 9.03 -2.26 -12.78
CA VAL A 107 8.85 -2.38 -14.23
C VAL A 107 9.37 -3.72 -14.75
N VAL A 108 10.49 -4.22 -14.22
CA VAL A 108 11.02 -5.56 -14.57
C VAL A 108 10.06 -6.66 -14.11
N ARG A 109 9.52 -6.57 -12.89
CA ARG A 109 8.59 -7.58 -12.36
C ARG A 109 7.22 -7.53 -13.02
N GLU A 110 6.75 -6.33 -13.34
CA GLU A 110 5.43 -6.05 -13.91
C GLU A 110 5.62 -5.33 -15.24
N SER A 111 6.09 -6.07 -16.25
CA SER A 111 6.44 -5.57 -17.59
C SER A 111 5.32 -4.85 -18.34
N GLN A 112 4.09 -4.94 -17.84
CA GLN A 112 2.92 -4.24 -18.36
C GLN A 112 2.79 -2.79 -17.83
N VAL A 113 3.55 -2.41 -16.81
CA VAL A 113 3.55 -1.06 -16.23
C VAL A 113 4.64 -0.23 -16.91
N SER A 114 4.26 0.84 -17.60
CA SER A 114 5.24 1.78 -18.18
C SER A 114 6.00 2.54 -17.10
N ILE A 115 7.22 2.97 -17.43
CA ILE A 115 8.07 3.78 -16.53
C ILE A 115 7.33 5.05 -16.09
N ASP A 116 6.68 5.76 -17.01
CA ASP A 116 5.92 6.99 -16.68
C ASP A 116 4.82 6.72 -15.65
N ARG A 117 4.10 5.60 -15.81
CA ARG A 117 3.04 5.20 -14.88
C ARG A 117 3.62 4.82 -13.52
N ALA A 118 4.73 4.08 -13.50
CA ALA A 118 5.41 3.70 -12.26
C ALA A 118 5.93 4.93 -11.50
N LEU A 119 6.54 5.88 -12.21
CA LEU A 119 7.00 7.16 -11.66
C LEU A 119 5.84 7.97 -11.06
N LYS A 120 4.75 8.11 -11.83
CA LYS A 120 3.55 8.79 -11.34
C LYS A 120 2.98 8.15 -10.08
N LYS A 121 2.88 6.81 -10.05
CA LYS A 121 2.45 6.07 -8.86
C LYS A 121 3.37 6.30 -7.67
N TYR A 122 4.69 6.30 -7.89
CA TYR A 122 5.67 6.53 -6.84
C TYR A 122 5.47 7.93 -6.21
N ILE A 123 5.33 8.96 -7.04
CA ILE A 123 5.09 10.33 -6.60
C ILE A 123 3.76 10.43 -5.83
N ASP A 124 2.68 9.89 -6.40
CA ASP A 124 1.35 9.97 -5.80
C ASP A 124 1.31 9.23 -4.44
N PHE A 125 1.94 8.06 -4.33
CA PHE A 125 2.10 7.33 -3.07
C PHE A 125 2.84 8.16 -2.01
N HIS A 126 4.04 8.64 -2.33
CA HIS A 126 4.88 9.35 -1.37
C HIS A 126 4.34 10.74 -1.02
N ARG A 127 3.56 11.39 -1.89
CA ARG A 127 2.85 12.63 -1.55
C ARG A 127 1.87 12.42 -0.39
N VAL A 128 1.12 11.31 -0.39
CA VAL A 128 0.19 10.97 0.69
C VAL A 128 0.92 10.65 1.99
N VAL A 129 2.04 9.92 1.92
CA VAL A 129 2.90 9.59 3.05
C VAL A 129 3.48 10.86 3.67
N SER A 130 4.09 11.72 2.86
CA SER A 130 4.74 12.96 3.31
C SER A 130 3.78 13.91 4.03
N ALA A 131 2.53 14.01 3.54
CA ALA A 131 1.47 14.79 4.16
C ALA A 131 1.05 14.28 5.56
N ARG A 132 1.38 13.03 5.91
CA ARG A 132 1.00 12.37 7.16
C ARG A 132 2.20 11.95 8.02
N ARG A 133 3.43 12.28 7.62
CA ARG A 133 4.68 11.75 8.19
C ARG A 133 4.78 11.77 9.72
N ASN A 134 4.23 12.80 10.38
CA ASN A 134 4.27 12.94 11.84
C ASN A 134 3.42 11.90 12.60
N LYS A 135 2.61 11.11 11.88
CA LYS A 135 1.77 10.05 12.43
C LYS A 135 2.20 8.66 11.98
N LEU A 136 3.33 8.56 11.29
CA LEU A 136 3.81 7.33 10.65
C LEU A 136 5.21 7.01 11.17
N LEU A 137 5.50 5.73 11.35
CA LEU A 137 6.87 5.26 11.44
C LEU A 137 7.40 5.11 10.01
N ILE A 138 8.37 5.92 9.61
CA ILE A 138 9.01 5.84 8.30
C ILE A 138 10.32 5.07 8.45
N VAL A 139 10.49 4.03 7.61
CA VAL A 139 11.65 3.12 7.62
C VAL A 139 12.26 3.06 6.24
#